data_AF-A0A357IRJ6-F1
#
_entry.id   AF-A0A357IRJ6-F1
#
_cell.length_a   1.000
_cell.length_b   1.000
_cell.length_c   1.000
_cell.angle_alpha   90.00
_cell.angle_beta   90.00
_cell.angle_gamma   90.00
#
_symmetry.space_group_name_H-M   'P 1'
#
loop_
_entity.id
_entity.type
_entity.pdbx_description
1 polymer ?
#
loop_
_entity_poly.entity_id
_entity_poly.type
_entity_poly.pdbx_seq_one_letter_code
_entity_poly.pdbx_strand_id
1 'polypeptide(L)'
;ILLHKKVTQILTSFGKVVGVRGEDPSGKKFAYKSKMVVLASGNPTSSFLSCLKESKVKLEERPFYFGVMGELPLKDVCQAVYRSDHVPDGLPMFRFNKEGTTSTGRKSKIFCLF
;
A
#
# COMPACT_ATOMS: atom_id res chain seq x y z
N ILE A 1 -8.67 -14.97 12.33
CA ILE A 1 -7.79 -14.37 11.29
C ILE A 1 -6.49 -15.14 11.30
N LEU A 2 -6.03 -15.69 10.18
CA LEU A 2 -4.76 -16.41 10.10
C LEU A 2 -3.68 -15.46 9.61
N LEU A 3 -2.71 -15.16 10.47
CA LEU A 3 -1.59 -14.27 10.15
C LEU A 3 -0.47 -15.04 9.44
N HIS A 4 0.38 -14.28 8.73
CA HIS A 4 1.60 -14.78 8.07
C HIS A 4 1.38 -15.89 7.03
N LYS A 5 0.18 -16.04 6.48
CA LYS A 5 -0.10 -16.97 5.38
C LYS A 5 -0.19 -16.22 4.06
N LYS A 6 0.64 -16.61 3.10
CA LYS A 6 0.64 -16.03 1.75
C LYS A 6 -0.18 -16.91 0.82
N VAL A 7 -1.24 -16.36 0.24
CA VAL A 7 -1.97 -17.02 -0.86
C VAL A 7 -1.13 -16.91 -2.14
N THR A 8 -0.92 -18.03 -2.82
CA THR A 8 -0.10 -18.12 -4.04
C THR A 8 -0.90 -18.55 -5.27
N GLN A 9 -2.10 -19.10 -5.12
CA GLN A 9 -2.98 -19.43 -6.24
C GLN A 9 -4.45 -19.46 -5.82
N ILE A 10 -5.34 -18.99 -6.69
CA ILE A 10 -6.79 -19.19 -6.61
C ILE A 10 -7.14 -20.48 -7.34
N LEU A 11 -7.83 -21.39 -6.66
CA LEU A 11 -8.24 -22.66 -7.23
C LEU A 11 -9.57 -22.47 -7.96
N THR A 12 -9.61 -22.85 -9.23
CA THR A 12 -10.83 -22.82 -10.05
C THR A 12 -11.14 -24.20 -10.62
N SER A 13 -12.43 -24.51 -10.77
CA SER A 13 -12.93 -25.71 -11.42
C SER A 13 -14.20 -25.36 -12.19
N PHE A 14 -14.26 -25.74 -13.47
CA PHE A 14 -15.36 -25.37 -14.38
C PHE A 14 -15.70 -23.87 -14.36
N GLY A 15 -14.67 -23.02 -14.32
CA GLY A 15 -14.82 -21.56 -14.27
C GLY A 15 -15.32 -20.99 -12.93
N LYS A 16 -15.54 -21.84 -11.91
CA LYS A 16 -15.96 -21.42 -10.57
C LYS A 16 -14.80 -21.50 -9.60
N VAL A 17 -14.75 -20.55 -8.66
CA VAL A 17 -13.80 -20.59 -7.56
C VAL A 17 -14.15 -21.74 -6.61
N VAL A 18 -13.15 -22.56 -6.28
CA VAL A 18 -13.29 -23.71 -5.36
C VAL A 18 -12.37 -23.60 -4.13
N GLY A 19 -11.49 -22.61 -4.09
CA GLY A 19 -10.65 -22.34 -2.94
C GLY A 19 -9.40 -21.52 -3.24
N VAL A 20 -8.43 -21.62 -2.34
CA VAL A 20 -7.09 -21.02 -2.47
C VAL A 20 -6.04 -22.00 -2.00
N ARG A 21 -4.83 -21.88 -2.53
CA ARG A 21 -3.63 -22.49 -1.95
C ARG A 21 -2.58 -21.43 -1.65
N GLY A 22 -1.70 -21.76 -0.73
CA GLY A 22 -0.67 -20.84 -0.28
C GLY A 22 0.42 -21.52 0.51
N GLU A 23 1.25 -20.69 1.12
CA GLU A 23 2.44 -21.09 1.86
C GLU A 23 2.56 -20.23 3.13
N ASP A 24 3.00 -20.83 4.22
CA ASP A 24 3.33 -20.11 5.45
C ASP A 24 4.84 -19.75 5.48
N PRO A 25 5.35 -19.02 6.49
CA PRO A 25 6.74 -18.58 6.51
C PRO A 25 7.74 -19.74 6.65
N SER A 26 7.28 -20.91 7.08
CA SER A 26 8.11 -22.12 7.19
C SER A 26 8.23 -22.88 5.86
N GLY A 27 7.54 -22.42 4.82
CA GLY A 27 7.47 -23.09 3.54
C GLY A 27 6.39 -24.17 3.46
N LYS A 28 5.57 -24.32 4.50
CA LYS A 28 4.54 -25.35 4.53
C LYS A 28 3.36 -24.91 3.66
N LYS A 29 3.04 -25.76 2.69
CA LYS A 29 1.91 -25.55 1.78
C LYS A 29 0.58 -25.78 2.49
N PHE A 30 -0.42 -24.95 2.18
CA PHE A 30 -1.79 -25.11 2.64
C PHE A 30 -2.79 -24.96 1.49
N ALA A 31 -3.98 -25.53 1.66
CA ALA A 31 -5.11 -25.34 0.77
C ALA A 31 -6.39 -25.16 1.59
N TYR A 32 -7.18 -24.15 1.24
CA TYR A 32 -8.49 -23.91 1.83
C TYR A 32 -9.55 -24.00 0.74
N LYS A 33 -10.54 -24.87 0.94
CA LYS A 33 -11.70 -24.99 0.05
C LYS A 33 -12.70 -23.88 0.39
N SER A 34 -13.18 -23.18 -0.62
CA SER A 34 -14.22 -22.17 -0.48
C SER A 34 -14.93 -21.93 -1.81
N LYS A 35 -16.24 -21.71 -1.77
CA LYS A 35 -17.04 -21.31 -2.95
C LYS A 35 -16.89 -19.82 -3.30
N MET A 36 -16.32 -19.04 -2.37
CA MET A 36 -16.17 -17.59 -2.49
C MET A 36 -14.81 -17.16 -1.96
N VAL A 37 -14.12 -16.29 -2.70
CA VAL A 37 -12.85 -15.69 -2.31
C VAL A 37 -12.95 -14.20 -2.56
N VAL A 38 -12.70 -13.41 -1.52
CA VAL A 38 -12.65 -11.94 -1.60
C VAL A 38 -11.19 -11.52 -1.71
N LEU A 39 -10.87 -10.72 -2.74
CA LEU A 39 -9.53 -10.19 -2.97
C LEU A 39 -9.43 -8.79 -2.38
N ALA A 40 -8.80 -8.65 -1.22
CA ALA A 40 -8.61 -7.39 -0.51
C ALA A 40 -7.14 -7.14 -0.16
N SER A 41 -6.26 -7.26 -1.17
CA SER A 41 -4.80 -7.22 -0.99
C SER A 41 -4.16 -5.82 -1.02
N GLY A 42 -4.95 -4.76 -1.15
CA GLY A 42 -4.42 -3.41 -1.43
C GLY A 42 -3.74 -3.37 -2.81
N ASN A 43 -2.60 -2.67 -2.91
CA ASN A 43 -1.76 -2.71 -4.12
C ASN A 43 -1.06 -4.07 -4.23
N PRO A 44 -1.44 -4.92 -5.20
CA PRO A 44 -0.93 -6.28 -5.27
C PRO A 44 0.54 -6.29 -5.69
N THR A 45 1.34 -7.15 -5.04
CA THR A 45 2.71 -7.41 -5.49
C THR A 45 2.72 -8.04 -6.88
N SER A 46 3.83 -7.90 -7.62
CA SER A 46 4.04 -8.57 -8.91
C SER A 46 3.76 -10.07 -8.84
N SER A 47 4.19 -10.73 -7.77
CA SER A 47 3.95 -12.17 -7.56
C SER A 47 2.47 -12.54 -7.48
N PHE A 48 1.63 -11.68 -6.89
CA PHE A 48 0.19 -11.94 -6.79
C PHE A 48 -0.54 -11.65 -8.10
N LEU A 49 -0.11 -10.63 -8.84
CA LEU A 49 -0.62 -10.34 -10.18
C LEU A 49 -0.39 -11.52 -11.14
N SER A 50 0.77 -12.17 -11.08
CA SER A 50 1.03 -13.38 -11.87
C SER A 50 0.05 -14.51 -11.53
N CYS A 51 -0.23 -14.73 -10.24
CA CYS A 51 -1.25 -15.68 -9.77
C CYS A 51 -2.66 -15.37 -10.33
N LEU A 52 -3.04 -14.09 -10.41
CA LEU A 52 -4.33 -13.69 -10.97
C LEU A 52 -4.39 -13.91 -12.49
N LYS A 53 -3.30 -13.67 -13.22
CA LYS A 53 -3.20 -13.94 -14.66
C LYS A 53 -3.44 -15.41 -14.98
N GLU A 54 -2.85 -16.32 -14.21
CA GLU A 54 -3.06 -17.77 -14.36
C GLU A 54 -4.50 -18.20 -14.09
N SER A 55 -5.20 -17.45 -13.23
CA SER A 55 -6.58 -17.75 -12.82
C SER A 55 -7.64 -17.29 -13.83
N LYS A 56 -7.22 -16.84 -15.03
CA LYS A 56 -8.09 -16.26 -16.09
C LYS A 56 -8.94 -15.07 -15.60
N VAL A 57 -8.49 -14.37 -14.57
CA VAL A 57 -9.11 -13.13 -14.12
C VAL A 57 -8.73 -12.02 -15.10
N LYS A 58 -9.72 -11.27 -15.60
CA LYS A 58 -9.45 -10.11 -16.45
C LYS A 58 -8.75 -9.04 -15.60
N LEU A 59 -7.51 -8.72 -15.98
CA LEU A 59 -6.75 -7.62 -15.39
C LEU A 59 -6.71 -6.47 -16.40
N GLU A 60 -6.93 -5.26 -15.91
CA GLU A 60 -6.84 -4.03 -16.70
C GLU A 60 -5.75 -3.16 -16.08
N GLU A 61 -4.89 -2.63 -16.95
CA GLU A 61 -3.90 -1.64 -16.53
C GLU A 61 -4.63 -0.37 -16.08
N ARG A 62 -4.17 0.21 -14.97
CA ARG A 62 -4.67 1.49 -14.48
C ARG A 62 -3.52 2.47 -14.43
N PRO A 63 -3.73 3.72 -14.89
CA PRO A 63 -2.73 4.76 -14.70
C PRO A 63 -2.45 4.91 -13.21
N PHE A 64 -1.19 5.08 -12.87
CA PHE A 64 -0.74 5.30 -11.50
C PHE A 64 0.19 6.50 -11.47
N TYR A 65 0.20 7.20 -10.34
CA TYR A 65 1.14 8.28 -10.11
C TYR A 65 2.44 7.72 -9.53
N PHE A 66 3.56 8.20 -10.05
CA PHE A 66 4.87 8.02 -9.44
C PHE A 66 5.52 9.39 -9.28
N GLY A 67 6.40 9.53 -8.31
CA GLY A 67 7.05 10.80 -8.03
C GLY A 67 8.15 10.64 -6.99
N VAL A 68 8.92 11.70 -6.82
CA VAL A 68 9.92 11.77 -5.75
C VAL A 68 9.25 12.42 -4.54
N MET A 69 9.50 11.86 -3.37
CA MET A 69 9.12 12.50 -2.12
C MET A 69 10.09 13.66 -1.87
N GLY A 70 9.62 14.89 -2.06
CA GLY A 70 10.37 16.09 -1.73
C GLY A 70 10.29 16.38 -0.24
N GLU A 71 11.35 16.93 0.33
CA GLU A 71 11.33 17.47 1.69
C GLU A 71 11.53 18.98 1.61
N LEU A 72 10.55 19.76 2.10
CA LEU A 72 10.70 21.19 2.32
C LEU A 72 10.92 21.49 3.80
N PRO A 73 11.74 22.49 4.14
CA PRO A 73 11.80 23.03 5.48
C PRO A 73 10.39 23.43 5.95
N LEU A 74 10.02 23.07 7.18
CA LEU A 74 8.71 23.43 7.74
C LEU A 74 8.49 24.95 7.73
N LYS A 75 9.56 25.74 7.92
CA LYS A 75 9.51 27.21 7.86
C LYS A 75 8.96 27.72 6.53
N ASP A 76 9.43 27.16 5.41
CA ASP A 76 9.01 27.58 4.07
C ASP A 76 7.53 27.24 3.83
N VAL A 77 7.09 26.09 4.35
CA VAL A 77 5.68 25.68 4.32
C VAL A 77 4.83 26.63 5.17
N CYS A 78 5.26 26.94 6.39
CA CYS A 78 4.55 27.86 7.27
C CYS A 78 4.48 29.28 6.68
N GLN A 79 5.54 29.73 6.02
CA GLN A 79 5.55 31.03 5.35
C GLN A 79 4.58 31.06 4.18
N ALA A 80 4.55 30.01 3.35
CA ALA A 80 3.62 29.92 2.22
C ALA A 80 2.15 29.82 2.64
N VAL A 81 1.84 29.06 3.70
CA VAL A 81 0.45 28.75 4.10
C VAL A 81 -0.09 29.74 5.13
N TYR A 82 0.69 30.07 6.15
CA TYR A 82 0.26 30.87 7.30
C TYR A 82 0.88 32.27 7.34
N ARG A 83 1.80 32.61 6.41
CA ARG A 83 2.60 33.85 6.44
C ARG A 83 3.33 34.03 7.78
N SER A 84 3.81 32.92 8.33
CA SER A 84 4.46 32.85 9.65
C SER A 84 5.65 31.89 9.62
N ASP A 85 6.60 32.08 10.54
CA ASP A 85 7.75 31.19 10.72
C ASP A 85 7.41 29.89 11.48
N HIS A 86 6.21 29.80 12.04
CA HIS A 86 5.73 28.67 12.82
C HIS A 86 4.27 28.37 12.49
N VAL A 87 3.80 27.19 12.92
CA VAL A 87 2.39 26.83 12.83
C VAL A 87 1.65 27.58 13.93
N PRO A 88 0.63 28.40 13.61
CA PRO A 88 -0.16 29.10 14.63
C PRO A 88 -0.86 28.11 15.57
N ASP A 89 -0.97 28.49 16.85
CA ASP A 89 -1.63 27.67 17.86
C ASP A 89 -3.10 27.39 17.47
N GLY A 90 -3.53 26.15 17.69
CA GLY A 90 -4.91 25.72 17.42
C GLY A 90 -5.21 25.35 15.96
N LEU A 91 -4.29 25.54 15.02
CA LEU A 91 -4.46 25.09 13.64
C LEU A 91 -3.95 23.66 13.43
N PRO A 92 -4.66 22.83 12.64
CA PRO A 92 -4.18 21.49 12.33
C PRO A 92 -2.91 21.60 11.49
N MET A 93 -1.80 21.07 12.00
CA MET A 93 -0.74 20.64 11.10
C MET A 93 -1.33 19.56 10.20
N PHE A 94 -1.25 19.75 8.89
CA PHE A 94 -1.31 18.63 7.95
C PHE A 94 -0.42 17.54 8.54
N ARG A 95 -0.99 16.34 8.80
CA ARG A 95 -0.24 15.23 9.38
C ARG A 95 0.82 14.77 8.38
N PHE A 96 1.95 15.47 8.35
CA PHE A 96 3.19 14.96 7.80
C PHE A 96 3.59 13.78 8.68
N ASN A 97 3.68 12.58 8.09
CA ASN A 97 3.99 11.35 8.81
C ASN A 97 5.23 11.56 9.72
N LYS A 98 5.01 11.42 11.03
CA LYS A 98 6.02 11.45 12.10
C LYS A 98 6.91 10.20 12.08
N GLU A 99 7.44 9.82 10.93
CA GLU A 99 8.44 8.75 10.82
C GLU A 99 9.69 9.33 10.15
N GLY A 100 10.61 9.76 11.00
CA GLY A 100 11.86 10.41 10.61
C GLY A 100 12.39 11.34 11.71
N THR A 101 12.64 10.82 12.92
CA THR A 101 13.44 11.53 13.93
C THR A 101 14.92 11.32 13.65
N THR A 102 15.61 12.38 13.24
CA THR A 102 17.03 12.59 13.56
C THR A 102 17.24 14.05 13.98
N SER A 103 18.34 14.31 14.68
CA SER A 103 18.50 15.17 15.86
C SER A 103 18.52 16.71 15.67
N THR A 104 18.11 17.30 14.54
CA THR A 104 18.29 18.76 14.34
C THR A 104 17.24 19.52 13.51
N GLY A 105 16.13 18.96 13.05
CA GLY A 105 15.16 19.79 12.33
C GLY A 105 13.97 19.04 11.74
N ARG A 106 12.77 19.54 12.00
CA ARG A 106 11.53 19.02 11.41
C ARG A 106 11.49 19.38 9.92
N LYS A 107 11.49 18.36 9.06
CA LYS A 107 11.27 18.50 7.62
C LYS A 107 9.85 18.07 7.25
N SER A 108 9.22 18.79 6.34
CA SER A 108 7.89 18.49 5.81
C SER A 108 8.04 17.75 4.49
N LYS A 109 7.45 16.55 4.38
CA LYS A 109 7.45 15.75 3.15
C LYS A 109 6.34 16.24 2.21
N ILE A 110 6.69 16.86 1.08
CA ILE A 110 5.76 17.25 0.03
C ILE A 110 5.83 16.22 -1.10
N PHE A 111 4.68 15.68 -1.49
CA PHE A 111 4.56 14.85 -2.67
C PHE A 111 4.35 15.74 -3.90
N CYS A 112 5.34 15.77 -4.79
CA CYS A 112 5.17 16.31 -6.13
C CYS A 112 4.78 15.15 -7.06
N LEU A 113 3.55 15.20 -7.58
CA LEU A 113 3.08 14.29 -8.62
C LEU A 113 3.48 14.90 -9.97
N PHE A 114 4.19 14.12 -10.80
CA PHE A 114 4.49 14.47 -12.20
C PHE A 114 3.49 13.81 -13.14
#